data_AF-A0A0A7P9H2-F1
#
_entry.id   AF-A0A0A7P9H2-F1
#
_cell.length_a   1.000
_cell.length_b   1.000
_cell.length_c   1.000
_cell.angle_alpha   90.00
_cell.angle_beta   90.00
_cell.angle_gamma   90.00
#
_symmetry.space_group_name_H-M   'P 1'
#
loop_
_entity.id
_entity.type
_entity.pdbx_description
1 polymer ?
#
loop_
_entity_poly.entity_id
_entity_poly.type
_entity_poly.pdbx_seq_one_letter_code
_entity_poly.pdbx_strand_id
1 'polypeptide(L)'
;KHAEVIHMGTYLPVRRARGENEPGGIAFGFLADIIQTPRKYPDDIVRQTLEVVAAGAMMYDQIWLGSYMSGGVGFTQYATAAYTDNILDDFTYFG
;
A
#
# COMPACT_ATOMS: atom_id res chain seq x y z
N LYS A 1 15.93 11.73 19.56
CA LYS A 1 15.22 11.00 18.49
C LYS A 1 13.70 11.17 18.61
N HIS A 2 13.19 12.39 18.87
CA HIS A 2 11.76 12.61 19.10
C HIS A 2 11.25 13.94 18.54
N ALA A 3 11.99 15.04 18.72
CA ALA A 3 11.46 16.38 18.42
C ALA A 3 11.04 16.58 16.94
N GLU A 4 11.75 15.99 15.98
CA GLU A 4 11.57 16.28 14.55
C GLU A 4 11.68 15.03 13.65
N VAL A 5 11.42 13.83 14.19
CA VAL A 5 11.42 12.61 13.39
C VAL A 5 10.03 12.35 12.81
N ILE A 6 9.96 12.12 11.51
CA ILE A 6 8.75 11.63 10.85
C ILE A 6 8.92 10.13 10.62
N HIS A 7 8.15 9.34 11.36
CA HIS A 7 8.05 7.90 11.14
C HIS A 7 7.14 7.61 9.96
N MET A 8 7.44 6.55 9.21
CA MET A 8 6.57 6.11 8.11
C MET A 8 5.28 5.48 8.62
N GLY A 9 5.36 4.81 9.79
CA GLY A 9 4.21 4.25 10.45
C GLY A 9 4.33 4.31 11.96
N THR A 10 3.20 4.51 12.65
CA THR A 10 3.15 4.53 14.12
C THR A 10 3.12 3.12 14.70
N TYR A 11 3.49 2.97 15.97
CA TYR A 11 3.37 1.68 16.67
C TYR A 11 1.93 1.15 16.68
N LEU A 12 1.79 -0.17 16.88
CA LEU A 12 0.48 -0.84 16.89
C LEU A 12 0.05 -1.33 18.28
N PRO A 13 -1.28 -1.40 18.55
CA PRO A 13 -1.82 -1.95 19.78
C PRO A 13 -1.39 -3.40 20.05
N VAL A 14 -1.37 -3.78 21.33
CA VAL A 14 -0.76 -5.02 21.84
C VAL A 14 -1.21 -6.30 21.14
N ARG A 15 -2.48 -6.39 20.71
CA ARG A 15 -3.00 -7.58 19.99
C ARG A 15 -2.24 -7.89 18.69
N ARG A 16 -1.59 -6.88 18.11
CA ARG A 16 -0.75 -6.96 16.90
C ARG A 16 0.55 -6.17 17.10
N ALA A 17 1.16 -6.33 18.28
CA ALA A 17 2.26 -5.52 18.75
C ALA A 17 3.42 -5.44 17.73
N ARG A 18 3.73 -4.21 17.33
CA ARG A 18 4.81 -3.83 16.42
C ARG A 18 5.27 -2.41 16.77
N GLY A 19 6.56 -2.15 16.63
CA GLY A 19 7.13 -0.81 16.81
C GLY A 19 6.77 0.12 15.65
N GLU A 20 7.40 1.28 15.61
CA GLU A 20 7.27 2.22 14.51
C GLU A 20 7.84 1.66 13.19
N ASN A 21 7.41 2.24 12.07
CA ASN A 21 7.83 1.92 10.70
C ASN A 21 7.48 0.50 10.20
N GLU A 22 6.44 -0.10 10.76
CA GLU A 22 5.89 -1.38 10.31
C GLU A 22 4.66 -1.15 9.41
N PRO A 23 4.38 -2.01 8.41
CA PRO A 23 3.35 -1.76 7.40
C PRO A 23 1.98 -1.38 7.96
N GLY A 24 1.53 -2.07 9.02
CA GLY A 24 0.23 -1.79 9.64
C GLY A 24 0.10 -0.40 10.29
N GLY A 25 1.22 0.28 10.53
CA GLY A 25 1.26 1.64 11.06
C GLY A 25 1.31 2.73 10.00
N ILE A 26 1.55 2.39 8.72
CA ILE A 26 1.64 3.35 7.62
C ILE A 26 0.23 3.79 7.23
N ALA A 27 -0.09 5.06 7.41
CA ALA A 27 -1.37 5.63 7.00
C ALA A 27 -1.52 5.61 5.46
N PHE A 28 -2.75 5.45 4.96
CA PHE A 28 -2.98 5.37 3.52
C PHE A 28 -2.51 6.62 2.75
N GLY A 29 -2.66 7.81 3.32
CA GLY A 29 -2.13 9.04 2.73
C GLY A 29 -0.61 9.02 2.61
N PHE A 30 0.09 8.49 3.62
CA PHE A 30 1.54 8.35 3.56
C PHE A 30 1.94 7.35 2.47
N LEU A 31 1.23 6.24 2.33
CA LEU A 31 1.49 5.34 1.20
C LEU A 31 1.29 6.04 -0.15
N ALA A 32 0.19 6.78 -0.31
CA ALA A 32 -0.07 7.51 -1.54
C ALA A 32 1.08 8.49 -1.87
N ASP A 33 1.57 9.23 -0.87
CA ASP A 33 2.68 10.18 -1.03
C ASP A 33 4.06 9.51 -1.21
N ILE A 34 4.25 8.30 -0.67
CA ILE A 34 5.46 7.49 -0.93
C ILE A 34 5.55 7.18 -2.43
N ILE A 35 4.42 6.88 -3.08
CA ILE A 35 4.39 6.55 -4.50
C ILE A 35 4.61 7.80 -5.36
N GLN A 36 5.62 7.71 -6.22
CA GLN A 36 6.16 8.85 -6.96
C GLN A 36 5.56 9.02 -8.35
N THR A 37 4.47 8.34 -8.67
CA THR A 37 3.81 8.44 -9.98
C THR A 37 3.33 9.86 -10.30
N PRO A 38 2.75 10.63 -9.36
CA PRO A 38 2.29 12.00 -9.64
C PRO A 38 3.38 12.94 -10.18
N ARG A 39 4.63 12.80 -9.74
CA ARG A 39 5.74 13.64 -10.24
C ARG A 39 6.21 13.29 -11.66
N LYS A 40 5.83 12.12 -12.18
CA LYS A 40 6.23 11.64 -13.51
C LYS A 40 5.09 11.71 -14.53
N TYR A 41 3.86 11.47 -14.08
CA TYR A 41 2.67 11.45 -14.92
C TYR A 41 1.61 12.42 -14.35
N PRO A 42 1.90 13.73 -14.29
CA PRO A 42 1.05 14.69 -13.58
C PRO A 42 -0.36 14.81 -14.16
N ASP A 43 -0.53 14.56 -15.46
CA ASP A 43 -1.81 14.72 -16.17
C ASP A 43 -2.63 13.43 -16.25
N ASP A 44 -2.10 12.30 -15.77
CA ASP A 44 -2.78 11.00 -15.79
C ASP A 44 -3.17 10.56 -14.37
N ILE A 45 -4.28 11.12 -13.88
CA ILE A 45 -4.77 10.88 -12.51
C ILE A 45 -5.18 9.42 -12.27
N VAL A 46 -5.64 8.71 -13.31
CA VAL A 46 -6.04 7.30 -13.21
C VAL A 46 -4.80 6.47 -12.97
N ARG A 47 -3.75 6.65 -13.77
CA ARG A 47 -2.47 5.98 -13.55
C ARG A 47 -1.88 6.29 -12.18
N GLN A 48 -1.91 7.55 -11.75
CA GLN A 48 -1.45 7.93 -10.40
C GLN A 48 -2.15 7.12 -9.32
N THR A 49 -3.48 7.00 -9.42
CA THR A 49 -4.31 6.27 -8.46
C THR A 49 -4.01 4.78 -8.49
N LEU A 50 -3.90 4.17 -9.67
CA LEU A 50 -3.69 2.73 -9.82
C LEU A 50 -2.30 2.27 -9.37
N GLU A 51 -1.28 3.12 -9.51
CA GLU A 51 0.06 2.83 -8.99
C GLU A 51 0.08 2.86 -7.44
N VAL A 52 -0.73 3.70 -6.81
CA VAL A 52 -0.96 3.66 -5.36
C VAL A 52 -1.67 2.38 -4.96
N VAL A 53 -2.69 1.95 -5.73
CA VAL A 53 -3.40 0.69 -5.50
C VAL A 53 -2.45 -0.51 -5.62
N ALA A 54 -1.62 -0.58 -6.65
CA ALA A 54 -0.67 -1.67 -6.83
C ALA A 54 0.31 -1.79 -5.66
N ALA A 55 0.89 -0.66 -5.22
CA ALA A 55 1.77 -0.64 -4.06
C ALA A 55 1.06 -1.03 -2.77
N GLY A 56 -0.17 -0.54 -2.57
CA GLY A 56 -1.00 -0.85 -1.41
C GLY A 56 -1.41 -2.31 -1.35
N ALA A 57 -1.88 -2.88 -2.46
CA ALA A 57 -2.26 -4.28 -2.54
C ALA A 57 -1.05 -5.19 -2.25
N MET A 58 0.12 -4.91 -2.82
CA MET A 58 1.33 -5.68 -2.52
C MET A 58 1.74 -5.55 -1.05
N MET A 59 1.86 -4.33 -0.54
CA MET A 59 2.37 -4.10 0.82
C MET A 59 1.38 -4.54 1.91
N TYR A 60 0.10 -4.18 1.78
CA TYR A 60 -0.90 -4.47 2.79
C TYR A 60 -1.44 -5.89 2.70
N ASP A 61 -1.71 -6.45 1.51
CA ASP A 61 -2.29 -7.79 1.43
C ASP A 61 -1.23 -8.88 1.40
N GLN A 62 -0.19 -8.75 0.57
CA GLN A 62 0.78 -9.84 0.43
C GLN A 62 1.76 -9.88 1.61
N ILE A 63 2.30 -8.73 2.00
CA ILE A 63 3.30 -8.67 3.09
C ILE A 63 2.62 -8.55 4.45
N TRP A 64 1.83 -7.51 4.67
CA TRP A 64 1.29 -7.24 6.00
C TRP A 64 0.27 -8.30 6.43
N LEU A 65 -0.83 -8.45 5.68
CA LEU A 65 -1.87 -9.42 6.03
C LEU A 65 -1.42 -10.85 5.74
N GLY A 66 -0.83 -11.09 4.57
CA GLY A 66 -0.45 -12.42 4.06
C GLY A 66 0.78 -13.04 4.71
N SER A 67 1.59 -12.23 5.42
CA SER A 67 2.75 -12.73 6.16
C SER A 67 2.75 -12.29 7.62
N TYR A 68 2.89 -10.99 7.92
CA TYR A 68 3.05 -10.51 9.29
C TYR A 68 1.89 -10.88 10.21
N MET A 69 0.67 -10.88 9.67
CA MET A 69 -0.56 -11.15 10.41
C MET A 69 -1.15 -12.55 10.16
N SER A 70 -0.57 -13.33 9.24
CA SER A 70 -1.00 -14.71 8.97
C SER A 70 0.16 -15.65 8.61
N GLY A 71 0.59 -15.71 7.35
CA GLY A 71 1.64 -16.59 6.83
C GLY A 71 1.12 -17.79 6.02
N GLY A 72 2.04 -18.62 5.52
CA GLY A 72 1.74 -19.79 4.69
C GLY A 72 1.74 -19.47 3.19
N VAL A 73 0.78 -20.03 2.44
CA VAL A 73 0.62 -19.75 0.99
C VAL A 73 0.36 -18.26 0.73
N GLY A 74 -0.26 -17.58 1.69
CA GLY A 74 -0.45 -16.14 1.66
C GLY A 74 -1.55 -15.69 0.70
N PHE A 75 -1.50 -14.41 0.34
CA PHE A 75 -2.58 -13.69 -0.32
C PHE A 75 -2.19 -13.13 -1.68
N THR A 76 -1.30 -13.83 -2.40
CA THR A 76 -0.75 -13.35 -3.67
C THR A 76 -1.84 -12.94 -4.65
N GLN A 77 -2.82 -13.82 -4.90
CA GLN A 77 -3.86 -13.58 -5.90
C GLN A 77 -4.99 -12.66 -5.44
N TYR A 78 -5.13 -12.46 -4.13
CA TYR A 78 -6.00 -11.38 -3.63
C TYR A 78 -5.44 -10.02 -4.08
N ALA A 79 -4.13 -9.82 -3.94
CA ALA A 79 -3.49 -8.58 -4.32
C ALA A 79 -3.35 -8.41 -5.85
N THR A 80 -2.94 -9.46 -6.59
CA THR A 80 -2.69 -9.35 -8.04
C THR A 80 -3.93 -8.93 -8.81
N ALA A 81 -5.13 -9.28 -8.34
CA ALA A 81 -6.38 -8.85 -8.96
C ALA A 81 -6.50 -7.32 -9.11
N ALA A 82 -5.81 -6.55 -8.27
CA ALA A 82 -5.81 -5.09 -8.33
C ALA A 82 -4.70 -4.49 -9.20
N TYR A 83 -3.75 -5.29 -9.71
CA TYR A 83 -2.60 -4.79 -10.48
C TYR A 83 -2.17 -5.68 -11.66
N THR A 84 -3.00 -6.64 -12.07
CA THR A 84 -2.75 -7.47 -13.25
C THR A 84 -3.87 -7.36 -14.27
N ASP A 85 -3.53 -7.75 -15.49
CA ASP A 85 -4.48 -7.97 -16.60
C ASP A 85 -5.24 -6.71 -17.03
N ASN A 86 -4.82 -5.52 -16.58
CA ASN A 86 -5.42 -4.22 -16.85
C ASN A 86 -6.93 -4.14 -16.54
N ILE A 87 -7.47 -5.07 -15.74
CA ILE A 87 -8.92 -5.13 -15.47
C ILE A 87 -9.35 -3.89 -14.69
N LEU A 88 -8.60 -3.55 -13.64
CA LEU A 88 -8.90 -2.36 -12.83
C LEU A 88 -8.58 -1.07 -13.59
N ASP A 89 -7.55 -1.09 -14.44
CA ASP A 89 -7.23 0.01 -15.35
C ASP A 89 -8.42 0.33 -16.25
N ASP A 90 -8.93 -0.66 -16.99
CA ASP A 90 -10.05 -0.50 -17.90
C ASP A 90 -11.31 0.04 -17.20
N PHE A 91 -11.62 -0.50 -16.01
CA PHE A 91 -12.76 -0.03 -15.22
C PHE A 91 -12.60 1.43 -14.75
N THR A 92 -11.38 1.82 -14.38
CA THR A 92 -11.12 3.16 -13.84
C THR A 92 -11.00 4.21 -14.93
N TYR A 93 -10.44 3.88 -16.10
CA TYR A 93 -10.43 4.77 -17.26
C TYR A 93 -11.81 4.94 -17.89
N PHE A 94 -12.73 3.98 -17.72
CA PHE A 94 -14.10 4.09 -18.19
C PHE A 94 -14.97 5.04 -17.35
N GLY A 95 -14.76 5.07 -16.04
CA GLY A 95 -15.56 5.86 -15.09
C GLY A 95 -15.37 7.37 -15.21
#